data_AF-A0A8J2SS69-F1
#
_entry.id   AF-A0A8J2SS69-F1
#
_cell.length_a   1.000
_cell.length_b   1.000
_cell.length_c   1.000
_cell.angle_alpha   90.00
_cell.angle_beta   90.00
_cell.angle_gamma   90.00
#
_symmetry.space_group_name_H-M   'P 1'
#
loop_
_entity.id
_entity.type
_entity.pdbx_description
1 polymer ?
#
loop_
_entity_poly.entity_id
_entity_poly.type
_entity_poly.pdbx_seq_one_letter_code
_entity_poly.pdbx_strand_id
1 'polypeptide(L)'
;MRLRAAWRRGLAAARVRRLRSRGSTSRAPVAASRHASSSAAAPRRELSRHFLVCAVPMVGFGLMDNTIMIHAGNLIDCTLGVTFGLSTLSAAACGQICSDSAGVVFGGALDGLAKRLGLRPAQLTAAQRAQPATRRVGLLGALAGVVAGCSLGLLNLFLVDTRQSSDLKARHFAEAGAADRHAFQIEADNAAASDATTLVVEGPDLPGLLASLSAALSASGVHLVEASVRAGDVQGSVRDVFVVRGRDGGQVDDDSLDDLARALLLAARDPLRAHHIKAQNAALQHKLMHLEAEVAKLEGALDAACIRTRTQDSVREHKRRSTMPARWKGG
;
A
#
# COMPACT_ATOMS: atom_id res chain seq x y z
N MET A 1 -23.99 26.61 20.31
CA MET A 1 -22.98 26.89 21.36
C MET A 1 -22.86 25.84 22.48
N ARG A 2 -23.81 24.90 22.67
CA ARG A 2 -23.79 23.93 23.79
C ARG A 2 -22.97 22.64 23.59
N LEU A 3 -22.69 22.23 22.35
CA LEU A 3 -21.90 21.02 22.05
C LEU A 3 -20.38 21.17 22.32
N ARG A 4 -19.82 22.37 22.12
CA ARG A 4 -18.39 22.63 22.39
C ARG A 4 -18.05 22.64 23.89
N ALA A 5 -19.02 22.88 24.77
CA ALA A 5 -18.85 22.86 26.22
C ALA A 5 -18.96 21.44 26.84
N ALA A 6 -19.62 20.50 26.13
CA ALA A 6 -19.65 19.09 26.52
C ALA A 6 -18.32 18.40 26.18
N TRP A 7 -17.75 18.72 25.02
CA TRP A 7 -16.45 18.19 24.58
C TRP A 7 -15.28 18.61 25.50
N ARG A 8 -15.26 19.87 25.97
CA ARG A 8 -14.24 20.34 26.92
C ARG A 8 -14.38 19.73 28.32
N ARG A 9 -15.59 19.32 28.73
CA ARG A 9 -15.82 18.63 30.01
C ARG A 9 -15.49 17.13 29.95
N GLY A 10 -15.61 16.49 28.78
CA GLY A 10 -15.15 15.12 28.56
C GLY A 10 -13.63 14.95 28.64
N LEU A 11 -12.87 15.93 28.13
CA LEU A 11 -11.40 15.91 28.15
C LEU A 11 -10.80 16.13 29.56
N ALA A 12 -11.54 16.78 30.47
CA ALA A 12 -11.13 16.93 31.88
C ALA A 12 -11.37 15.65 32.72
N ALA A 13 -12.23 14.74 32.26
CA ALA A 13 -12.54 13.48 32.92
C ALA A 13 -11.59 12.33 32.51
N ALA A 14 -10.85 12.47 31.40
CA ALA A 14 -9.82 11.53 30.96
C ALA A 14 -8.48 11.70 31.72
N ARG A 15 -8.56 12.02 33.02
CA ARG A 15 -7.41 12.02 33.92
C ARG A 15 -7.07 10.56 34.22
N VAL A 16 -6.18 10.01 33.38
CA VAL A 16 -5.45 8.73 33.53
C VAL A 16 -5.67 8.13 34.92
N ARG A 17 -6.65 7.23 35.00
CA ARG A 17 -6.87 6.38 36.17
C ARG A 17 -5.70 5.41 36.20
N ARG A 18 -4.56 5.86 36.75
CA ARG A 18 -3.42 5.01 37.10
C ARG A 18 -3.98 3.86 37.92
N LEU A 19 -3.90 2.65 37.35
CA LEU A 19 -4.18 1.41 38.07
C LEU A 19 -3.17 1.31 39.22
N ARG A 20 -3.64 1.76 40.37
CA ARG A 20 -3.00 1.67 41.67
C ARG A 20 -3.06 0.19 42.07
N SER A 21 -1.93 -0.49 41.99
CA SER A 21 -1.75 -1.84 42.55
C SER A 21 -2.20 -1.83 44.02
N ARG A 22 -3.26 -2.59 44.32
CA ARG A 22 -3.70 -2.87 45.69
C ARG A 22 -2.67 -3.77 46.37
N GLY A 23 -1.68 -3.14 47.01
CA GLY A 23 -0.89 -3.75 48.07
C GLY A 23 -1.55 -3.45 49.41
N SER A 24 -2.09 -4.49 50.03
CA SER A 24 -2.39 -4.55 51.46
C SER A 24 -1.17 -4.12 52.27
N THR A 25 -1.32 -3.17 53.20
CA THR A 25 -0.59 -3.19 54.48
C THR A 25 -1.27 -2.30 55.52
N SER A 26 -1.43 -2.91 56.69
CA SER A 26 -1.76 -2.36 58.00
C SER A 26 -1.07 -1.04 58.35
N ARG A 27 -1.77 -0.22 59.12
CA ARG A 27 -1.37 1.08 59.64
C ARG A 27 -0.66 0.86 60.98
N ALA A 28 0.63 1.19 61.05
CA ALA A 28 1.35 1.39 62.32
C ALA A 28 2.28 2.63 62.18
N PRO A 29 2.41 3.47 63.22
CA PRO A 29 3.20 4.68 63.17
C PRO A 29 4.66 4.35 63.51
N VAL A 30 5.61 4.74 62.65
CA VAL A 30 7.03 4.69 62.98
C VAL A 30 7.62 6.07 62.76
N ALA A 31 8.02 6.68 63.88
CA ALA A 31 8.84 7.87 63.94
C ALA A 31 10.11 7.66 63.12
N ALA A 32 10.41 8.59 62.20
CA ALA A 32 11.64 8.57 61.43
C ALA A 32 12.42 9.86 61.63
N SER A 33 13.47 9.70 62.43
CA SER A 33 14.67 10.51 62.55
C SER A 33 15.00 11.35 61.32
N ARG A 34 15.26 12.65 61.58
CA ARG A 34 15.87 13.59 60.64
C ARG A 34 17.31 13.15 60.37
N HIS A 35 17.57 12.58 59.20
CA HIS A 35 18.90 12.60 58.59
C HIS A 35 18.77 13.25 57.21
N ALA A 36 19.06 14.56 57.19
CA ALA A 36 19.21 15.34 55.99
C ALA A 36 20.46 14.86 55.23
N SER A 37 20.30 13.87 54.36
CA SER A 37 21.29 13.59 53.32
C SER A 37 21.05 14.57 52.17
N SER A 38 22.03 15.42 51.89
CA SER A 38 22.00 16.35 50.75
C SER A 38 21.66 15.59 49.48
N SER A 39 20.67 16.09 48.73
CA SER A 39 20.16 15.52 47.47
C SER A 39 21.23 15.59 46.36
N ALA A 40 22.25 14.75 46.44
CA ALA A 40 23.24 14.58 45.40
C ALA A 40 22.57 14.01 44.13
N ALA A 41 22.94 14.55 42.97
CA ALA A 41 22.43 14.10 41.68
C ALA A 41 22.70 12.60 41.49
N ALA A 42 21.75 11.90 40.85
CA ALA A 42 21.90 10.47 40.58
C ALA A 42 23.16 10.18 39.72
N PRO A 43 23.95 9.15 40.06
CA PRO A 43 25.13 8.76 39.27
C PRO A 43 24.74 8.43 37.81
N ARG A 44 25.57 8.83 36.84
CA ARG A 44 25.32 8.60 35.40
C ARG A 44 25.06 7.13 35.06
N ARG A 45 25.74 6.20 35.75
CA ARG A 45 25.56 4.75 35.59
C ARG A 45 24.18 4.27 36.03
N GLU A 46 23.64 4.84 37.11
CA GLU A 46 22.29 4.54 37.60
C GLU A 46 21.21 5.17 36.71
N LEU A 47 21.48 6.34 36.13
CA LEU A 47 20.61 6.95 35.11
C LEU A 47 20.57 6.10 33.83
N SER A 48 21.71 5.60 33.35
CA SER A 48 21.77 4.68 32.20
C SER A 48 21.04 3.36 32.46
N ARG A 49 21.20 2.78 33.65
CA ARG A 49 20.42 1.61 34.07
C ARG A 49 18.92 1.91 34.12
N HIS A 50 18.54 3.07 34.64
CA HIS A 50 17.15 3.50 34.69
C HIS A 50 16.56 3.65 33.30
N PHE A 51 17.31 4.22 32.35
CA PHE A 51 16.94 4.29 30.95
C PHE A 51 16.65 2.90 30.37
N LEU A 52 17.56 1.93 30.53
CA LEU A 52 17.41 0.57 29.98
C LEU A 52 16.22 -0.19 30.58
N VAL A 53 16.01 -0.07 31.90
CA VAL A 53 14.87 -0.68 32.59
C VAL A 53 13.54 -0.09 32.09
N CYS A 54 13.51 1.18 31.68
CA CYS A 54 12.34 1.79 31.07
C CYS A 54 12.21 1.48 29.57
N ALA A 55 13.32 1.30 28.84
CA ALA A 55 13.32 1.10 27.40
C ALA A 55 12.95 -0.33 26.99
N VAL A 56 13.56 -1.35 27.59
CA VAL A 56 13.44 -2.74 27.11
C VAL A 56 12.00 -3.29 27.15
N PRO A 57 11.22 -3.13 28.23
CA PRO A 57 9.82 -3.54 28.22
C PRO A 57 9.01 -2.83 27.12
N MET A 58 9.35 -1.56 26.84
CA MET A 58 8.68 -0.76 25.82
C MET A 58 9.03 -1.19 24.38
N VAL A 59 10.24 -1.72 24.15
CA VAL A 59 10.59 -2.38 22.87
C VAL A 59 9.71 -3.60 22.65
N GLY A 60 9.57 -4.45 23.68
CA GLY A 60 8.69 -5.63 23.60
C GLY A 60 7.23 -5.26 23.39
N PHE A 61 6.75 -4.21 24.09
CA PHE A 61 5.42 -3.66 23.88
C PHE A 61 5.22 -3.19 22.43
N GLY A 62 6.09 -2.35 21.89
CA GLY A 62 5.95 -1.82 20.53
C GLY A 62 6.05 -2.90 19.44
N LEU A 63 6.88 -3.91 19.66
CA LEU A 63 6.98 -5.06 18.76
C LEU A 63 5.66 -5.85 18.73
N MET A 64 5.15 -6.20 19.92
CA MET A 64 3.88 -6.90 20.06
C MET A 64 2.73 -6.08 19.49
N ASP A 65 2.72 -4.77 19.75
CA ASP A 65 1.66 -3.85 19.36
C ASP A 65 1.47 -3.85 17.84
N ASN A 66 2.56 -3.56 17.11
CA ASN A 66 2.51 -3.57 15.66
C ASN A 66 2.28 -4.97 15.07
N THR A 67 2.74 -6.04 15.73
CA THR A 67 2.50 -7.42 15.26
C THR A 67 1.00 -7.75 15.33
N ILE A 68 0.37 -7.52 16.48
CA ILE A 68 -1.06 -7.82 16.68
C ILE A 68 -1.90 -6.91 15.81
N MET A 69 -1.60 -5.61 15.77
CA MET A 69 -2.30 -4.64 14.92
C MET A 69 -2.29 -5.08 13.45
N ILE A 70 -1.13 -5.45 12.90
CA ILE A 70 -1.01 -5.82 11.48
C ILE A 70 -1.75 -7.12 11.18
N HIS A 71 -1.55 -8.18 11.97
CA HIS A 71 -2.18 -9.47 11.69
C HIS A 71 -3.69 -9.46 11.96
N ALA A 72 -4.13 -8.88 13.09
CA ALA A 72 -5.55 -8.75 13.39
C ALA A 72 -6.22 -7.79 12.41
N GLY A 73 -5.57 -6.67 12.08
CA GLY A 73 -6.06 -5.71 11.09
C GLY A 73 -6.24 -6.34 9.72
N ASN A 74 -5.27 -7.12 9.25
CA ASN A 74 -5.38 -7.83 7.96
C ASN A 74 -6.48 -8.90 7.99
N LEU A 75 -6.62 -9.65 9.08
CA LEU A 75 -7.71 -10.63 9.24
C LEU A 75 -9.08 -9.94 9.19
N ILE A 76 -9.24 -8.82 9.90
CA ILE A 76 -10.45 -8.01 9.89
C ILE A 76 -10.71 -7.45 8.49
N ASP A 77 -9.66 -7.01 7.79
CA ASP A 77 -9.79 -6.44 6.45
C ASP A 77 -10.25 -7.48 5.41
N CYS A 78 -9.69 -8.69 5.47
CA CYS A 78 -10.09 -9.82 4.63
C CYS A 78 -11.46 -10.41 4.98
N THR A 79 -12.00 -10.11 6.16
CA THR A 79 -13.31 -10.61 6.61
C THR A 79 -14.34 -9.50 6.60
N LEU A 80 -14.47 -8.78 7.70
CA LEU A 80 -15.43 -7.68 7.88
C LEU A 80 -15.23 -6.57 6.85
N GLY A 81 -13.97 -6.31 6.46
CA GLY A 81 -13.66 -5.33 5.42
C GLY A 81 -14.24 -5.71 4.04
N VAL A 82 -14.21 -6.99 3.69
CA VAL A 82 -14.82 -7.51 2.45
C VAL A 82 -16.34 -7.53 2.58
N THR A 83 -16.87 -8.09 3.68
CA THR A 83 -18.31 -8.29 3.87
C THR A 83 -19.10 -6.98 3.96
N PHE A 84 -18.54 -5.96 4.64
CA PHE A 84 -19.21 -4.67 4.86
C PHE A 84 -18.64 -3.55 3.99
N GLY A 85 -17.71 -3.84 3.08
CA GLY A 85 -17.08 -2.85 2.22
C GLY A 85 -16.31 -1.76 2.97
N LEU A 86 -15.69 -2.10 4.11
CA LEU A 86 -14.94 -1.13 4.91
C LEU A 86 -13.58 -0.83 4.30
N SER A 87 -13.06 0.37 4.58
CA SER A 87 -11.71 0.73 4.16
C SER A 87 -10.65 -0.08 4.91
N THR A 88 -9.51 -0.34 4.27
CA THR A 88 -8.36 -1.01 4.91
C THR A 88 -7.82 -0.22 6.11
N LEU A 89 -7.96 1.11 6.09
CA LEU A 89 -7.60 1.97 7.22
C LEU A 89 -8.55 1.77 8.42
N SER A 90 -9.83 1.46 8.18
CA SER A 90 -10.78 1.11 9.24
C SER A 90 -10.40 -0.23 9.89
N ALA A 91 -10.00 -1.22 9.10
CA ALA A 91 -9.54 -2.51 9.63
C ALA A 91 -8.24 -2.36 10.44
N ALA A 92 -7.31 -1.52 9.99
CA ALA A 92 -6.10 -1.17 10.74
C ALA A 92 -6.43 -0.50 12.09
N ALA A 93 -7.41 0.40 12.12
CA ALA A 93 -7.87 1.02 13.36
C ALA A 93 -8.47 -0.01 14.35
N CYS A 94 -9.24 -0.99 13.84
CA CYS A 94 -9.70 -2.11 14.66
C CYS A 94 -8.53 -2.97 15.16
N GLY A 95 -7.52 -3.19 14.32
CA GLY A 95 -6.27 -3.85 14.71
C GLY A 95 -5.58 -3.15 15.89
N GLN A 96 -5.54 -1.81 15.90
CA GLN A 96 -4.98 -1.05 17.02
C GLN A 96 -5.77 -1.28 18.31
N ILE A 97 -7.10 -1.35 18.25
CA ILE A 97 -7.94 -1.63 19.44
C ILE A 97 -7.66 -3.03 20.01
N CYS A 98 -7.55 -4.03 19.14
CA CYS A 98 -7.18 -5.39 19.54
C CYS A 98 -5.81 -5.41 20.22
N SER A 99 -4.87 -4.65 19.66
CA SER A 99 -3.51 -4.59 20.13
C SER A 99 -3.35 -3.87 21.47
N ASP A 100 -4.01 -2.72 21.65
CA ASP A 100 -4.05 -2.00 22.93
C ASP A 100 -4.63 -2.89 24.04
N SER A 101 -5.67 -3.66 23.71
CA SER A 101 -6.28 -4.63 24.62
C SER A 101 -5.29 -5.73 25.03
N ALA A 102 -4.54 -6.29 24.07
CA ALA A 102 -3.48 -7.25 24.35
C ALA A 102 -2.34 -6.63 25.17
N GLY A 103 -1.98 -5.37 24.88
CA GLY A 103 -1.03 -4.56 25.66
C GLY A 103 -1.35 -4.51 27.15
N VAL A 104 -2.62 -4.26 27.49
CA VAL A 104 -3.08 -4.23 28.88
C VAL A 104 -3.00 -5.61 29.54
N VAL A 105 -3.34 -6.68 28.81
CA VAL A 105 -3.34 -8.06 29.33
C VAL A 105 -1.92 -8.60 29.51
N PHE A 106 -1.02 -8.33 28.56
CA PHE A 106 0.34 -8.89 28.54
C PHE A 106 1.40 -8.00 29.20
N GLY A 107 1.05 -6.81 29.70
CA GLY A 107 2.00 -5.89 30.34
C GLY A 107 2.82 -6.54 31.47
N GLY A 108 2.19 -7.38 32.29
CA GLY A 108 2.89 -8.11 33.36
C GLY A 108 3.87 -9.18 32.85
N ALA A 109 3.60 -9.76 31.68
CA ALA A 109 4.50 -10.73 31.04
C ALA A 109 5.74 -10.02 30.45
N LEU A 110 5.56 -8.84 29.86
CA LEU A 110 6.65 -8.01 29.35
C LEU A 110 7.60 -7.57 30.47
N ASP A 111 7.04 -7.17 31.62
CA ASP A 111 7.83 -6.87 32.83
C ASP A 111 8.58 -8.10 33.35
N GLY A 112 7.95 -9.28 33.27
CA GLY A 112 8.57 -10.56 33.61
C GLY A 112 9.73 -10.93 32.68
N LEU A 113 9.57 -10.72 31.38
CA LEU A 113 10.59 -10.97 30.37
C LEU A 113 11.80 -10.04 30.54
N ALA A 114 11.55 -8.76 30.80
CA ALA A 114 12.59 -7.77 31.08
C ALA A 114 13.45 -8.17 32.31
N LYS A 115 12.81 -8.72 33.35
CA LYS A 115 13.54 -9.25 34.52
C LYS A 115 14.34 -10.51 34.18
N ARG A 116 13.79 -11.41 33.35
CA ARG A 116 14.49 -12.62 32.88
C ARG A 116 15.70 -12.31 31.99
N LEU A 117 15.66 -11.21 31.24
CA LEU A 117 16.79 -10.69 30.46
C LEU A 117 17.92 -10.10 31.34
N GLY A 118 17.81 -10.19 32.67
CA GLY A 118 18.88 -9.83 33.59
C GLY A 118 18.99 -8.32 33.84
N LEU A 119 17.97 -7.54 33.49
CA LEU A 119 17.96 -6.10 33.74
C LEU A 119 17.92 -5.82 35.24
N ARG A 120 19.06 -5.34 35.75
CA ARG A 120 19.18 -4.94 37.16
C ARG A 120 18.42 -3.63 37.39
N PRO A 121 17.52 -3.58 38.39
CA PRO A 121 16.84 -2.34 38.76
C PRO A 121 17.87 -1.26 39.13
N ALA A 122 17.66 -0.03 38.65
CA ALA A 122 18.48 1.09 39.06
C ALA A 122 18.31 1.35 40.57
N GLN A 123 19.42 1.41 41.30
CA GLN A 123 19.47 1.64 42.74
C GLN A 123 19.42 3.14 43.01
N LEU A 124 18.25 3.73 42.77
CA LEU A 124 17.99 5.15 43.01
C LEU A 124 17.27 5.33 44.34
N THR A 125 17.68 6.32 45.14
CA THR A 125 16.93 6.70 46.34
C THR A 125 15.58 7.32 45.96
N ALA A 126 14.65 7.38 46.92
CA ALA A 126 13.34 8.01 46.68
C ALA A 126 13.48 9.48 46.24
N ALA A 127 14.42 10.23 46.85
CA ALA A 127 14.75 11.60 46.47
C ALA A 127 15.31 11.68 45.04
N GLN A 128 16.21 10.77 44.64
CA GLN A 128 16.78 10.73 43.29
C GLN A 128 15.77 10.37 42.21
N ARG A 129 14.80 9.47 42.48
CA ARG A 129 13.71 9.18 41.53
C ARG A 129 12.75 10.35 41.36
N ALA A 130 12.59 11.17 42.39
CA ALA A 130 11.74 12.37 42.32
C ALA A 130 12.37 13.47 41.48
N GLN A 131 13.70 13.46 41.28
CA GLN A 131 14.40 14.49 40.51
C GLN A 131 13.90 14.55 39.05
N PRO A 132 13.69 15.76 38.49
CA PRO A 132 13.21 15.93 37.12
C PRO A 132 14.14 15.34 36.06
N ALA A 133 15.45 15.34 36.32
CA ALA A 133 16.44 14.74 35.42
C ALA A 133 16.23 13.22 35.29
N THR A 134 16.07 12.52 36.42
CA THR A 134 15.80 11.09 36.45
C THR A 134 14.48 10.74 35.76
N ARG A 135 13.42 11.52 36.00
CA ARG A 135 12.14 11.35 35.31
C ARG A 135 12.25 11.56 33.80
N ARG A 136 13.02 12.56 33.36
CA ARG A 136 13.30 12.80 31.94
C ARG A 136 14.04 11.63 31.31
N VAL A 137 15.04 11.07 31.98
CA VAL A 137 15.77 9.88 31.51
C VAL A 137 14.85 8.67 31.38
N GLY A 138 13.98 8.42 32.35
CA GLY A 138 12.99 7.34 32.27
C GLY A 138 12.00 7.52 31.11
N LEU A 139 11.51 8.75 30.90
CA LEU A 139 10.63 9.07 29.77
C LEU A 139 11.33 8.90 28.42
N LEU A 140 12.57 9.38 28.29
CA LEU A 140 13.37 9.22 27.07
C LEU A 140 13.66 7.74 26.78
N GLY A 141 13.94 6.95 27.83
CA GLY A 141 14.10 5.50 27.72
C GLY A 141 12.84 4.83 27.21
N ALA A 142 11.69 5.13 27.82
CA ALA A 142 10.41 4.59 27.38
C ALA A 142 10.08 4.98 25.93
N LEU A 143 10.24 6.26 25.57
CA LEU A 143 9.99 6.76 24.22
C LEU A 143 10.90 6.08 23.18
N ALA A 144 12.21 6.01 23.45
CA ALA A 144 13.16 5.34 22.58
C ALA A 144 12.82 3.84 22.42
N GLY A 145 12.41 3.19 23.52
CA GLY A 145 11.96 1.82 23.52
C GLY A 145 10.73 1.59 22.63
N VAL A 146 9.68 2.40 22.79
CA VAL A 146 8.47 2.32 21.95
C VAL A 146 8.81 2.52 20.47
N VAL A 147 9.58 3.58 20.14
CA VAL A 147 9.95 3.87 18.76
C VAL A 147 10.74 2.71 18.14
N ALA A 148 11.72 2.15 18.85
CA ALA A 148 12.49 1.01 18.37
C ALA A 148 11.62 -0.24 18.22
N GLY A 149 10.75 -0.54 19.20
CA GLY A 149 9.81 -1.66 19.15
C GLY A 149 8.84 -1.57 17.98
N CYS A 150 8.18 -0.43 17.80
CA CYS A 150 7.28 -0.19 16.68
C CYS A 150 8.01 -0.29 15.34
N SER A 151 9.22 0.27 15.24
CA SER A 151 10.03 0.18 14.01
C SER A 151 10.35 -1.28 13.65
N LEU A 152 10.70 -2.11 14.64
CA LEU A 152 10.90 -3.55 14.44
C LEU A 152 9.59 -4.26 14.08
N GLY A 153 8.48 -3.90 14.71
CA GLY A 153 7.17 -4.49 14.42
C GLY A 153 6.64 -4.15 13.04
N LEU A 154 7.00 -2.99 12.46
CA LEU A 154 6.68 -2.64 11.08
C LEU A 154 7.35 -3.56 10.06
N LEU A 155 8.41 -4.30 10.43
CA LEU A 155 8.98 -5.33 9.55
C LEU A 155 7.98 -6.44 9.24
N ASN A 156 6.97 -6.69 10.08
CA ASN A 156 5.90 -7.63 9.77
C ASN A 156 5.06 -7.21 8.57
N LEU A 157 5.07 -5.93 8.18
CA LEU A 157 4.37 -5.47 6.98
C LEU A 157 4.94 -6.12 5.71
N PHE A 158 6.21 -6.53 5.71
CA PHE A 158 6.81 -7.28 4.60
C PHE A 158 6.32 -8.72 4.52
N LEU A 159 5.78 -9.27 5.61
CA LEU A 159 5.29 -10.65 5.69
C LEU A 159 3.78 -10.76 5.43
N VAL A 160 3.06 -9.64 5.48
CA VAL A 160 1.60 -9.60 5.32
C VAL A 160 1.24 -9.17 3.91
N ASP A 161 0.46 -10.02 3.23
CA ASP A 161 -0.05 -9.75 1.89
C ASP A 161 -1.28 -8.84 1.94
N THR A 162 -1.05 -7.53 1.84
CA THR A 162 -2.11 -6.51 1.79
C THR A 162 -2.83 -6.45 0.44
N ARG A 163 -2.33 -7.12 -0.60
CA ARG A 163 -3.02 -7.19 -1.90
C ARG A 163 -4.18 -8.17 -1.84
N GLN A 164 -4.07 -9.21 -1.02
CA GLN A 164 -5.12 -10.19 -0.82
C GLN A 164 -6.45 -9.54 -0.44
N SER A 165 -6.48 -8.59 0.50
CA SER A 165 -7.73 -7.94 0.91
C SER A 165 -8.32 -7.06 -0.20
N SER A 166 -7.48 -6.40 -0.99
CA SER A 166 -7.89 -5.59 -2.13
C SER A 166 -8.48 -6.45 -3.25
N ASP A 167 -7.84 -7.58 -3.56
CA ASP A 167 -8.31 -8.54 -4.56
C ASP A 167 -9.61 -9.22 -4.10
N LEU A 168 -9.72 -9.59 -2.82
CA LEU A 168 -10.95 -10.16 -2.25
C LEU A 168 -12.09 -9.15 -2.29
N LYS A 169 -11.85 -7.88 -1.95
CA LYS A 169 -12.84 -6.82 -2.09
C LYS A 169 -13.26 -6.65 -3.55
N ALA A 170 -12.30 -6.54 -4.47
CA ALA A 170 -12.59 -6.42 -5.90
C ALA A 170 -13.42 -7.60 -6.42
N ARG A 171 -13.08 -8.85 -6.04
CA ARG A 171 -13.85 -10.05 -6.39
C ARG A 171 -15.23 -10.06 -5.75
N HIS A 172 -15.36 -9.72 -4.47
CA HIS A 172 -16.64 -9.72 -3.78
C HIS A 172 -17.60 -8.66 -4.35
N PHE A 173 -17.11 -7.45 -4.63
CA PHE A 173 -17.89 -6.44 -5.33
C PHE A 173 -18.21 -6.86 -6.77
N ALA A 174 -17.28 -7.53 -7.46
CA ALA A 174 -17.51 -8.06 -8.79
C ALA A 174 -18.56 -9.20 -8.78
N GLU A 175 -18.54 -10.10 -7.80
CA GLU A 175 -19.49 -11.22 -7.64
C GLU A 175 -20.87 -10.74 -7.20
N ALA A 176 -20.94 -9.77 -6.29
CA ALA A 176 -22.19 -9.10 -5.92
C ALA A 176 -22.82 -8.41 -7.15
N GLY A 177 -22.00 -7.79 -8.01
CA GLY A 177 -22.44 -7.30 -9.32
C GLY A 177 -22.66 -8.42 -10.36
N ALA A 178 -22.15 -9.64 -10.15
CA ALA A 178 -22.31 -10.76 -11.07
C ALA A 178 -23.68 -11.40 -11.04
N ALA A 179 -24.37 -11.34 -9.89
CA ALA A 179 -25.79 -11.64 -9.83
C ALA A 179 -26.61 -10.74 -10.80
N ASP A 180 -26.09 -9.55 -11.13
CA ASP A 180 -26.67 -8.56 -12.05
C ASP A 180 -26.12 -8.68 -13.50
N ARG A 181 -25.04 -9.45 -13.75
CA ARG A 181 -24.43 -9.63 -15.10
C ARG A 181 -25.27 -10.47 -16.06
N HIS A 182 -26.29 -11.16 -15.56
CA HIS A 182 -27.30 -11.80 -16.41
C HIS A 182 -28.44 -10.84 -16.80
N ALA A 183 -28.42 -9.58 -16.34
CA ALA A 183 -29.40 -8.56 -16.69
C ALA A 183 -29.06 -7.76 -17.96
N PHE A 184 -27.89 -7.98 -18.58
CA PHE A 184 -27.55 -7.30 -19.83
C PHE A 184 -28.40 -7.84 -20.99
N GLN A 185 -29.15 -6.94 -21.63
CA GLN A 185 -29.90 -7.18 -22.84
C GLN A 185 -29.29 -6.38 -23.98
N ILE A 186 -29.18 -7.00 -25.16
CA ILE A 186 -28.64 -6.36 -26.36
C ILE A 186 -29.65 -6.53 -27.48
N GLU A 187 -30.01 -5.41 -28.08
CA GLU A 187 -30.89 -5.32 -29.22
C GLU A 187 -30.12 -4.73 -30.40
N ALA A 188 -30.19 -5.39 -31.55
CA ALA A 188 -29.58 -4.92 -32.78
C ALA A 188 -30.70 -4.72 -33.81
N ASP A 189 -30.82 -3.50 -34.32
CA ASP A 189 -31.92 -3.09 -35.19
C ASP A 189 -31.42 -2.38 -36.43
N ASN A 190 -31.68 -2.99 -37.60
CA ASN A 190 -31.47 -2.42 -38.92
C ASN A 190 -32.70 -1.67 -39.45
N ALA A 191 -33.88 -1.78 -38.82
CA ALA A 191 -35.08 -1.04 -39.23
C ALA A 191 -35.08 0.41 -38.73
N ALA A 192 -34.33 0.71 -37.66
CA ALA A 192 -34.28 2.03 -37.04
C ALA A 192 -33.68 3.13 -37.94
N ALA A 193 -32.79 2.79 -38.88
CA ALA A 193 -32.17 3.74 -39.80
C ALA A 193 -31.90 3.08 -41.16
N SER A 194 -32.03 3.80 -42.28
CA SER A 194 -31.86 3.20 -43.62
C SER A 194 -30.41 2.92 -44.03
N ASP A 195 -29.44 3.49 -43.33
CA ASP A 195 -28.02 3.53 -43.70
C ASP A 195 -27.07 3.21 -42.54
N ALA A 196 -27.60 2.76 -41.40
CA ALA A 196 -26.83 2.37 -40.23
C ALA A 196 -27.58 1.33 -39.39
N THR A 197 -26.83 0.58 -38.59
CA THR A 197 -27.33 -0.39 -37.62
C THR A 197 -27.37 0.27 -36.24
N THR A 198 -28.48 0.16 -35.53
CA THR A 198 -28.60 0.64 -34.15
C THR A 198 -28.42 -0.51 -33.17
N LEU A 199 -27.54 -0.34 -32.19
CA LEU A 199 -27.25 -1.31 -31.15
C LEU A 199 -27.61 -0.70 -29.80
N VAL A 200 -28.50 -1.34 -29.06
CA VAL A 200 -28.91 -0.91 -27.72
C VAL A 200 -28.40 -1.92 -26.72
N VAL A 201 -27.64 -1.46 -25.72
CA VAL A 201 -27.14 -2.26 -24.61
C VAL A 201 -27.78 -1.73 -23.33
N GLU A 202 -28.59 -2.55 -22.68
CA GLU A 202 -29.27 -2.19 -21.44
C GLU A 202 -28.82 -3.11 -20.30
N GLY A 203 -28.49 -2.52 -19.15
CA GLY A 203 -28.07 -3.26 -17.97
C GLY A 203 -27.48 -2.38 -16.88
N PRO A 204 -26.86 -2.96 -15.84
CA PRO A 204 -26.29 -2.19 -14.73
C PRO A 204 -25.07 -1.37 -15.15
N ASP A 205 -24.91 -0.19 -14.55
CA ASP A 205 -23.74 0.66 -14.75
C ASP A 205 -22.50 0.05 -14.07
N LEU A 206 -21.59 -0.50 -14.88
CA LEU A 206 -20.33 -1.08 -14.39
C LEU A 206 -19.13 -0.22 -14.80
N PRO A 207 -18.15 0.01 -13.91
CA PRO A 207 -16.93 0.73 -14.26
C PRO A 207 -16.21 0.08 -15.46
N GLY A 208 -15.99 0.87 -16.51
CA GLY A 208 -15.32 0.42 -17.73
C GLY A 208 -16.23 -0.25 -18.78
N LEU A 209 -17.55 -0.28 -18.56
CA LEU A 209 -18.52 -0.85 -19.50
C LEU A 209 -18.41 -0.25 -20.91
N LEU A 210 -18.55 1.08 -21.04
CA LEU A 210 -18.43 1.78 -22.33
C LEU A 210 -17.11 1.50 -23.06
N ALA A 211 -16.00 1.42 -22.32
CA ALA A 211 -14.70 1.13 -22.89
C ALA A 211 -14.61 -0.31 -23.42
N SER A 212 -15.21 -1.26 -22.69
CA SER A 212 -15.32 -2.67 -23.11
C SER A 212 -16.20 -2.81 -24.35
N LEU A 213 -17.38 -2.18 -24.36
CA LEU A 213 -18.30 -2.18 -25.50
C LEU A 213 -17.66 -1.55 -26.75
N SER A 214 -17.04 -0.38 -26.60
CA SER A 214 -16.34 0.30 -27.71
C SER A 214 -15.20 -0.54 -28.28
N ALA A 215 -14.47 -1.27 -27.43
CA ALA A 215 -13.41 -2.17 -27.87
C ALA A 215 -13.96 -3.37 -28.65
N ALA A 216 -15.09 -3.95 -28.21
CA ALA A 216 -15.75 -5.04 -28.91
C ALA A 216 -16.26 -4.60 -30.29
N LEU A 217 -16.91 -3.43 -30.39
CA LEU A 217 -17.33 -2.86 -31.68
C LEU A 217 -16.15 -2.69 -32.64
N SER A 218 -15.05 -2.13 -32.15
CA SER A 218 -13.85 -1.94 -32.97
C SER A 218 -13.24 -3.28 -33.41
N ALA A 219 -13.25 -4.30 -32.55
CA ALA A 219 -12.72 -5.64 -32.88
C ALA A 219 -13.58 -6.38 -33.91
N SER A 220 -14.90 -6.15 -33.90
CA SER A 220 -15.83 -6.67 -34.91
C SER A 220 -15.71 -5.96 -36.26
N GLY A 221 -14.87 -4.92 -36.36
CA GLY A 221 -14.59 -4.21 -37.61
C GLY A 221 -15.74 -3.32 -38.10
N VAL A 222 -16.63 -2.90 -37.20
CA VAL A 222 -17.71 -1.94 -37.50
C VAL A 222 -17.25 -0.51 -37.23
N HIS A 223 -17.76 0.44 -38.02
CA HIS A 223 -17.47 1.86 -37.86
C HIS A 223 -18.50 2.49 -36.92
N LEU A 224 -18.06 2.98 -35.75
CA LEU A 224 -18.91 3.70 -34.81
C LEU A 224 -19.20 5.11 -35.33
N VAL A 225 -20.48 5.41 -35.58
CA VAL A 225 -20.96 6.73 -36.03
C VAL A 225 -21.30 7.60 -34.82
N GLU A 226 -22.07 7.05 -33.90
CA GLU A 226 -22.53 7.76 -32.71
C GLU A 226 -22.63 6.80 -31.51
N ALA A 227 -22.33 7.30 -30.32
CA ALA A 227 -22.58 6.62 -29.06
C ALA A 227 -23.28 7.58 -28.12
N SER A 228 -24.42 7.17 -27.58
CA SER A 228 -25.20 7.96 -26.62
C SER A 228 -25.54 7.12 -25.39
N VAL A 229 -25.40 7.73 -24.22
CA VAL A 229 -25.68 7.10 -22.93
C VAL A 229 -26.97 7.69 -22.40
N ARG A 230 -27.95 6.84 -22.08
CA ARG A 230 -29.22 7.24 -21.48
C ARG A 230 -29.42 6.51 -20.15
N ALA A 231 -30.18 7.12 -19.24
CA ALA A 231 -30.67 6.40 -18.06
C ALA A 231 -31.60 5.28 -18.53
N GLY A 232 -31.40 4.06 -18.02
CA GLY A 232 -32.25 2.92 -18.36
C GLY A 232 -33.60 2.97 -17.63
N ASP A 233 -34.49 2.05 -17.99
CA ASP A 233 -35.87 2.05 -17.51
C ASP A 233 -35.99 1.62 -16.04
N VAL A 234 -34.95 0.98 -15.50
CA VAL A 234 -34.83 0.56 -14.09
C VAL A 234 -33.87 1.47 -13.33
N GLN A 235 -34.20 1.80 -12.08
CA GLN A 235 -33.36 2.66 -11.23
C GLN A 235 -31.96 2.06 -11.03
N GLY A 236 -30.93 2.71 -11.58
CA GLY A 236 -29.54 2.25 -11.55
C GLY A 236 -29.06 1.49 -12.80
N SER A 237 -29.94 1.30 -13.79
CA SER A 237 -29.57 0.78 -15.11
C SER A 237 -29.20 1.89 -16.08
N VAL A 238 -28.35 1.55 -17.05
CA VAL A 238 -27.91 2.40 -18.13
C VAL A 238 -28.33 1.76 -19.45
N ARG A 239 -28.74 2.60 -20.39
CA ARG A 239 -29.11 2.24 -21.75
C ARG A 239 -28.16 2.94 -22.71
N ASP A 240 -27.16 2.21 -23.17
CA ASP A 240 -26.16 2.67 -24.12
C ASP A 240 -26.64 2.38 -25.54
N VAL A 241 -26.70 3.41 -26.39
CA VAL A 241 -27.11 3.29 -27.79
C VAL A 241 -25.92 3.61 -28.68
N PHE A 242 -25.56 2.67 -29.54
CA PHE A 242 -24.49 2.80 -30.53
C PHE A 242 -25.07 2.73 -31.94
N VAL A 243 -24.76 3.72 -32.76
CA VAL A 243 -25.08 3.70 -34.19
C VAL A 243 -23.82 3.32 -34.94
N VAL A 244 -23.85 2.22 -35.68
CA VAL A 244 -22.68 1.66 -36.37
C VAL A 244 -22.95 1.40 -37.84
N ARG A 245 -21.87 1.35 -38.62
CA ARG A 245 -21.90 0.96 -40.04
C ARG A 245 -20.98 -0.21 -40.31
N GLY A 246 -21.33 -1.01 -41.31
CA GLY A 246 -20.50 -2.08 -41.86
C GLY A 246 -19.23 -1.56 -42.53
N ARG A 247 -18.36 -2.48 -42.95
CA ARG A 247 -17.08 -2.16 -43.61
C ARG A 247 -17.25 -1.51 -44.98
N ASP A 248 -18.38 -1.76 -45.61
CA ASP A 248 -18.82 -1.21 -46.89
C ASP A 248 -19.46 0.19 -46.77
N GLY A 249 -19.62 0.68 -45.54
CA GLY A 249 -20.27 1.96 -45.25
C GLY A 249 -21.80 1.90 -45.21
N GLY A 250 -22.38 0.70 -45.35
CA GLY A 250 -23.81 0.43 -45.21
C GLY A 250 -24.17 -0.12 -43.81
N GLN A 251 -25.33 -0.75 -43.72
CA GLN A 251 -25.73 -1.48 -42.52
C GLN A 251 -24.88 -2.74 -42.33
N VAL A 252 -24.79 -3.23 -41.09
CA VAL A 252 -24.22 -4.54 -40.82
C VAL A 252 -25.18 -5.62 -41.34
N ASP A 253 -24.67 -6.60 -42.08
CA ASP A 253 -25.48 -7.69 -42.64
C ASP A 253 -26.29 -8.41 -41.55
N ASP A 254 -27.56 -8.71 -41.81
CA ASP A 254 -28.47 -9.35 -40.85
C ASP A 254 -27.91 -10.67 -40.31
N ASP A 255 -27.23 -11.46 -41.15
CA ASP A 255 -26.58 -12.72 -40.77
C ASP A 255 -25.44 -12.54 -39.75
N SER A 256 -24.86 -11.33 -39.67
CA SER A 256 -23.73 -10.99 -38.79
C SER A 256 -24.14 -10.16 -37.56
N LEU A 257 -25.38 -9.67 -37.50
CA LEU A 257 -25.92 -8.94 -36.36
C LEU A 257 -25.88 -9.78 -35.08
N ASP A 258 -26.21 -11.05 -35.22
CA ASP A 258 -26.28 -12.02 -34.13
C ASP A 258 -24.90 -12.24 -33.49
N ASP A 259 -23.85 -12.29 -34.30
CA ASP A 259 -22.47 -12.44 -33.84
C ASP A 259 -21.94 -11.15 -33.21
N LEU A 260 -22.32 -9.99 -33.76
CA LEU A 260 -22.03 -8.68 -33.18
C LEU A 260 -22.69 -8.50 -31.81
N ALA A 261 -23.97 -8.86 -31.69
CA ALA A 261 -24.71 -8.83 -30.44
C ALA A 261 -24.12 -9.80 -29.40
N ARG A 262 -23.71 -11.01 -29.82
CA ARG A 262 -23.00 -11.96 -28.94
C ARG A 262 -21.66 -11.39 -28.44
N ALA A 263 -20.88 -10.74 -29.31
CA ALA A 263 -19.61 -10.14 -28.94
C ALA A 263 -19.80 -9.00 -27.91
N LEU A 264 -20.82 -8.16 -28.10
CA LEU A 264 -21.19 -7.13 -27.13
C LEU A 264 -21.66 -7.71 -25.79
N LEU A 265 -22.42 -8.81 -25.82
CA LEU A 265 -22.92 -9.45 -24.59
C LEU A 265 -21.78 -9.98 -23.74
N LEU A 266 -20.78 -10.58 -24.40
CA LEU A 266 -19.58 -11.07 -23.74
C LEU A 266 -18.76 -9.91 -23.15
N ALA A 267 -18.64 -8.81 -23.89
CA ALA A 267 -17.92 -7.61 -23.44
C ALA A 267 -18.61 -6.90 -22.26
N ALA A 268 -19.96 -6.90 -22.23
CA ALA A 268 -20.74 -6.33 -21.14
C ALA A 268 -20.63 -7.15 -19.84
N ARG A 269 -20.56 -8.49 -19.96
CA ARG A 269 -20.45 -9.40 -18.80
C ARG A 269 -19.11 -9.35 -18.07
N ASP A 270 -18.04 -8.90 -18.74
CA ASP A 270 -16.71 -8.82 -18.12
C ASP A 270 -15.92 -7.56 -18.53
N PRO A 271 -16.34 -6.36 -18.07
CA PRO A 271 -15.72 -5.09 -18.48
C PRO A 271 -14.27 -4.94 -18.02
N LEU A 272 -13.95 -5.52 -16.85
CA LEU A 272 -12.63 -5.39 -16.22
C LEU A 272 -11.56 -6.24 -16.91
N ARG A 273 -11.91 -7.40 -17.50
CA ARG A 273 -10.96 -8.19 -18.31
C ARG A 273 -10.46 -7.42 -19.53
N ALA A 274 -11.35 -6.74 -20.26
CA ALA A 274 -10.97 -5.98 -21.46
C ALA A 274 -10.01 -4.83 -21.13
N HIS A 275 -10.27 -4.09 -20.05
CA HIS A 275 -9.37 -3.01 -19.60
C HIS A 275 -8.02 -3.55 -19.11
N HIS A 276 -8.01 -4.67 -18.37
CA HIS A 276 -6.76 -5.28 -17.89
C HIS A 276 -5.90 -5.80 -19.04
N ILE A 277 -6.50 -6.48 -20.02
CA ILE A 277 -5.79 -6.99 -21.20
C ILE A 277 -5.26 -5.82 -22.05
N LYS A 278 -6.04 -4.76 -22.25
CA LYS A 278 -5.60 -3.58 -23.01
C LYS A 278 -4.47 -2.82 -22.30
N ALA A 279 -4.55 -2.69 -20.97
CA ALA A 279 -3.48 -2.10 -20.16
C ALA A 279 -2.20 -2.96 -20.18
N GLN A 280 -2.33 -4.29 -20.11
CA GLN A 280 -1.20 -5.22 -20.24
C GLN A 280 -0.59 -5.16 -21.64
N ASN A 281 -1.39 -5.07 -22.69
CA ASN A 281 -0.92 -4.94 -24.07
C ASN A 281 -0.19 -3.61 -24.29
N ALA A 282 -0.72 -2.49 -23.77
CA ALA A 282 -0.03 -1.19 -23.83
C ALA A 282 1.31 -1.23 -23.07
N ALA A 283 1.35 -1.86 -21.90
CA ALA A 283 2.58 -2.04 -21.13
C ALA A 283 3.59 -2.94 -21.84
N LEU A 284 3.13 -3.98 -22.53
CA LEU A 284 3.98 -4.87 -23.34
C LEU A 284 4.53 -4.15 -24.57
N GLN A 285 3.70 -3.37 -25.28
CA GLN A 285 4.13 -2.55 -26.43
C GLN A 285 5.20 -1.53 -26.03
N HIS A 286 5.05 -0.88 -24.87
CA HIS A 286 6.06 0.03 -24.34
C HIS A 286 7.39 -0.68 -24.03
N LYS A 287 7.33 -1.90 -23.48
CA LYS A 287 8.53 -2.72 -23.25
C LYS A 287 9.22 -3.09 -24.56
N LEU A 288 8.46 -3.48 -25.59
CA LEU A 288 9.01 -3.80 -26.90
C LEU A 288 9.76 -2.61 -27.51
N MET A 289 9.13 -1.42 -27.52
CA MET A 289 9.80 -0.19 -28.01
C MET A 289 11.10 0.12 -27.25
N HIS A 290 11.12 -0.06 -25.93
CA HIS A 290 12.32 0.16 -25.13
C HIS A 290 13.42 -0.86 -25.45
N LEU A 291 13.06 -2.14 -25.61
CA LEU A 291 14.01 -3.21 -25.96
C LEU A 291 14.61 -2.98 -27.36
N GLU A 292 13.81 -2.59 -28.33
CA GLU A 292 14.27 -2.26 -29.69
C GLU A 292 15.28 -1.09 -29.67
N ALA A 293 15.01 -0.06 -28.89
CA ALA A 293 15.92 1.09 -28.75
C ALA A 293 17.27 0.70 -28.09
N GLU A 294 17.24 -0.18 -27.10
CA GLU A 294 18.47 -0.67 -26.44
C GLU A 294 19.29 -1.56 -27.38
N VAL A 295 18.63 -2.42 -28.18
CA VAL A 295 19.32 -3.24 -29.19
C VAL A 295 20.03 -2.35 -30.21
N ALA A 296 19.34 -1.34 -30.77
CA ALA A 296 19.94 -0.42 -31.74
C ALA A 296 21.15 0.35 -31.17
N LYS A 297 21.10 0.70 -29.88
CA LYS A 297 22.20 1.38 -29.19
C LYS A 297 23.41 0.46 -28.97
N LEU A 298 23.17 -0.79 -28.60
CA LEU A 298 24.21 -1.79 -28.43
C LEU A 298 24.88 -2.13 -29.77
N GLU A 299 24.11 -2.24 -30.85
CA GLU A 299 24.63 -2.42 -32.21
C GLU A 299 25.52 -1.24 -32.63
N GLY A 300 25.08 0.00 -32.42
CA GLY A 300 25.91 1.18 -32.72
C GLY A 300 27.21 1.26 -31.91
N ALA A 301 27.18 0.79 -30.65
CA ALA A 301 28.39 0.70 -29.82
C ALA A 301 29.34 -0.39 -30.31
N LEU A 302 28.81 -1.52 -30.79
CA LEU A 302 29.58 -2.60 -31.39
C LEU A 302 30.25 -2.16 -32.70
N ASP A 303 29.52 -1.45 -33.56
CA ASP A 303 30.04 -0.89 -34.81
C ASP A 303 31.16 0.13 -34.55
N ALA A 304 30.95 1.03 -33.59
CA ALA A 304 31.97 2.00 -33.18
C ALA A 304 33.23 1.32 -32.63
N ALA A 305 33.10 0.19 -31.92
CA ALA A 305 34.23 -0.58 -31.44
C ALA A 305 34.96 -1.35 -32.55
N CYS A 306 34.26 -1.75 -33.62
CA CYS A 306 34.86 -2.44 -34.77
C CYS A 306 35.59 -1.50 -35.74
N ILE A 307 35.24 -0.21 -35.78
CA ILE A 307 35.88 0.77 -36.65
C ILE A 307 37.20 1.26 -36.04
N ARG A 308 38.34 0.73 -36.53
CA ARG A 308 39.68 1.27 -36.25
C ARG A 308 40.10 2.23 -37.37
N THR A 309 40.02 3.54 -37.13
CA THR A 309 40.53 4.55 -38.06
C THR A 309 42.02 4.79 -37.84
N ARG A 310 42.82 4.64 -38.91
CA ARG A 310 44.23 5.08 -38.94
C ARG A 310 44.28 6.47 -39.58
N THR A 311 44.52 7.51 -38.79
CA THR A 311 44.71 8.87 -39.30
C THR A 311 46.15 9.09 -39.77
N GLN A 312 46.34 9.99 -40.75
CA GLN A 312 47.62 10.22 -41.44
C GLN A 312 48.78 10.64 -40.53
N ASP A 313 48.51 11.17 -39.33
CA ASP A 313 49.54 11.54 -38.35
C ASP A 313 50.30 10.31 -37.81
N SER A 314 49.62 9.17 -37.65
CA SER A 314 50.24 7.91 -37.21
C SER A 314 51.24 7.35 -38.23
N VAL A 315 51.05 7.65 -39.52
CA VAL A 315 51.97 7.25 -40.60
C VAL A 315 53.22 8.13 -40.59
N ARG A 316 53.08 9.44 -40.32
CA ARG A 316 54.22 10.38 -40.23
C ARG A 316 55.13 10.08 -39.03
N GLU A 317 54.55 9.66 -37.91
CA GLU A 317 55.30 9.37 -36.69
C GLU A 317 56.10 8.05 -36.78
N HIS A 318 55.56 7.04 -37.47
CA HIS A 318 56.30 5.81 -37.76
C HIS A 318 57.49 6.05 -38.71
N LYS A 319 57.32 6.93 -39.70
CA LYS A 319 58.39 7.34 -40.62
C LYS A 319 59.53 8.08 -39.91
N ARG A 320 59.20 8.94 -38.93
CA ARG A 320 60.17 9.65 -38.07
C ARG A 320 60.97 8.71 -37.15
N ARG A 321 60.37 7.63 -36.64
CA ARG A 321 61.09 6.65 -35.83
C ARG A 321 62.04 5.75 -36.63
N SER A 322 61.75 5.48 -37.91
CA SER A 322 62.62 4.64 -38.75
C SER A 322 63.89 5.34 -39.27
N THR A 323 64.00 6.66 -39.12
CA THR A 323 65.08 7.47 -39.72
C THR A 323 66.11 8.00 -38.71
N MET A 324 66.04 7.63 -37.43
CA MET A 324 67.05 8.04 -36.45
C MET A 324 68.22 7.05 -36.37
N PRO A 325 69.48 7.48 -36.63
CA PRO A 325 70.65 6.61 -36.49
C PRO A 325 70.99 6.38 -35.02
N ALA A 326 71.20 5.10 -34.66
CA ALA A 326 71.53 4.68 -33.31
C ALA A 326 72.93 5.18 -32.91
N ARG A 327 73.00 6.16 -32.00
CA ARG A 327 74.28 6.63 -31.45
C ARG A 327 74.65 5.78 -30.23
N TRP A 328 75.62 4.91 -30.47
CA TRP A 328 76.36 4.05 -29.55
C TRP A 328 76.85 4.84 -28.32
N LYS A 329 76.62 4.33 -27.11
CA LYS A 329 77.31 4.77 -25.88
C LYS A 329 78.25 3.65 -25.43
N GLY A 330 79.54 3.89 -25.54
CA GLY A 330 80.60 3.23 -24.78
C GLY A 330 81.37 4.29 -23.99
N GLY A 331 81.82 3.91 -22.78
CA GLY A 331 82.59 4.76 -21.86
C GLY A 331 81.89 4.91 -20.52
#